data_AF-A0A671M4D9-F1
#
_entry.id   AF-A0A671M4D9-F1
#
_cell.length_a   1.000
_cell.length_b   1.000
_cell.length_c   1.000
_cell.angle_alpha   90.00
_cell.angle_beta   90.00
_cell.angle_gamma   90.00
#
_symmetry.space_group_name_H-M   'P 1'
#
loop_
_entity.id
_entity.type
_entity.pdbx_description
1 polymer ?
#
loop_
_entity_poly.entity_id
_entity_poly.type
_entity_poly.pdbx_seq_one_letter_code
_entity_poly.pdbx_strand_id
1 'polypeptide(L)'
;MHLFYTSFVLCVLSACHMTTSTCDELLSSEDAEFCKGKLKAIYPDLVVDKCMIVPQRIREKISKEWGPPQVQLPSADEEKKYTLLMVDPDAPSRQKPSRAYWRHWLLVDIKGEALQRGDVSAVELSAYTRPTPPQGTGLHRYQFLIFEQPEGQSLSLSPQENISRGNWDPQAFVERFGLARPVASLQFLTQNHKD
;
A
#
# COMPACT_ATOMS: atom_id res chain seq x y z
N MET A 1 -10.42 68.20 -11.98
CA MET A 1 -9.00 67.89 -11.69
C MET A 1 -8.95 66.57 -10.93
N HIS A 2 -8.27 65.59 -11.54
CA HIS A 2 -7.73 64.28 -11.10
C HIS A 2 -7.99 63.79 -9.65
N LEU A 3 -8.54 62.57 -9.46
CA LEU A 3 -7.85 61.27 -9.17
C LEU A 3 -7.01 61.35 -7.85
N PHE A 4 -7.09 60.44 -6.87
CA PHE A 4 -6.82 59.00 -6.94
C PHE A 4 -7.40 58.22 -5.74
N TYR A 5 -7.80 56.98 -6.01
CA TYR A 5 -7.92 55.85 -5.08
C TYR A 5 -6.57 55.55 -4.41
N THR A 6 -6.53 55.21 -3.12
CA THR A 6 -5.59 54.18 -2.61
C THR A 6 -6.21 53.39 -1.46
N SER A 7 -6.23 52.08 -1.66
CA SER A 7 -6.66 51.04 -0.74
C SER A 7 -5.50 50.74 0.22
N PHE A 8 -5.74 50.72 1.53
CA PHE A 8 -4.79 50.17 2.50
C PHE A 8 -5.26 48.77 2.91
N VAL A 9 -4.70 47.76 2.25
CA VAL A 9 -4.75 46.37 2.71
C VAL A 9 -3.68 46.21 3.79
N LEU A 10 -4.10 46.06 5.05
CA LEU A 10 -3.19 45.63 6.11
C LEU A 10 -2.78 44.18 5.86
N CYS A 11 -1.55 43.99 5.37
CA CYS A 11 -0.88 42.70 5.32
C CYS A 11 -0.42 42.35 6.74
N VAL A 12 -1.17 41.49 7.44
CA VAL A 12 -0.73 40.95 8.73
C VAL A 12 0.29 39.85 8.46
N LEU A 13 1.57 40.22 8.46
CA LEU A 13 2.70 39.31 8.50
C LEU A 13 2.72 38.62 9.87
N SER A 14 2.08 37.46 9.98
CA SER A 14 2.30 36.59 11.14
C SER A 14 3.66 35.91 10.98
N ALA A 15 4.61 36.33 11.80
CA ALA A 15 5.93 35.73 11.92
C ALA A 15 5.78 34.23 12.30
N CYS A 16 6.12 33.34 11.38
CA CYS A 16 6.21 31.92 11.67
C CYS A 16 7.47 31.69 12.53
N HIS A 17 7.25 31.29 13.79
CA HIS A 17 8.29 30.94 14.72
C HIS A 17 9.09 29.74 14.17
N MET A 18 10.41 29.84 14.23
CA MET A 18 11.34 28.77 13.84
C MET A 18 11.26 27.62 14.85
N THR A 19 10.34 26.69 14.62
CA THR A 19 10.43 25.33 15.14
C THR A 19 10.96 24.44 14.02
N THR A 20 11.92 23.58 14.33
CA THR A 20 12.51 22.58 13.43
C THR A 20 11.42 21.66 12.88
N SER A 21 10.79 22.06 11.79
CA SER A 21 9.85 21.24 11.03
C SER A 21 10.69 20.42 10.07
N THR A 22 10.78 19.11 10.31
CA THR A 22 10.93 18.19 9.19
C THR A 22 9.86 18.58 8.17
N CYS A 23 10.21 18.74 6.90
CA CYS A 23 9.21 18.80 5.85
C CYS A 23 8.49 17.46 5.89
N ASP A 24 7.38 17.38 6.61
CA ASP A 24 6.54 16.19 6.61
C ASP A 24 6.09 16.01 5.17
N GLU A 25 6.66 15.01 4.52
CA GLU A 25 6.28 14.59 3.18
C GLU A 25 4.80 14.21 3.28
N LEU A 26 3.92 15.09 2.78
CA LEU A 26 2.48 14.90 2.90
C LEU A 26 2.01 13.93 1.82
N LEU A 27 1.12 13.03 2.22
CA LEU A 27 0.42 12.19 1.26
C LEU A 27 -0.39 13.06 0.29
N SER A 28 -0.34 12.71 -0.99
CA SER A 28 -1.28 13.26 -1.97
C SER A 28 -2.71 12.85 -1.62
N SER A 29 -3.70 13.63 -2.06
CA SER A 29 -5.11 13.29 -1.85
C SER A 29 -5.47 11.93 -2.46
N GLU A 30 -4.94 11.63 -3.65
CA GLU A 30 -5.13 10.34 -4.33
C GLU A 30 -4.59 9.18 -3.47
N ASP A 31 -3.37 9.33 -2.94
CA ASP A 31 -2.75 8.31 -2.09
C ASP A 31 -3.47 8.17 -0.74
N ALA A 32 -4.03 9.25 -0.20
CA ALA A 32 -4.80 9.22 1.04
C ALA A 32 -6.16 8.53 0.88
N GLU A 33 -6.82 8.70 -0.27
CA GLU A 33 -8.15 8.14 -0.58
C GLU A 33 -8.12 6.64 -0.94
N PHE A 34 -6.94 6.07 -1.17
CA PHE A 34 -6.78 4.66 -1.50
C PHE A 34 -7.26 3.73 -0.39
N CYS A 35 -7.04 4.07 0.88
CA CYS A 35 -7.30 3.19 2.01
C CYS A 35 -8.80 3.13 2.37
N LYS A 36 -9.36 1.92 2.36
CA LYS A 36 -10.79 1.67 2.61
C LYS A 36 -10.98 0.38 3.40
N GLY A 37 -12.08 0.28 4.16
CA GLY A 37 -12.47 -0.98 4.81
C GLY A 37 -11.71 -1.34 6.10
N LYS A 38 -11.00 -0.41 6.75
CA LYS A 38 -10.33 -0.61 8.06
C LYS A 38 -9.33 -1.79 8.10
N LEU A 39 -8.72 -2.09 6.95
CA LEU A 39 -7.63 -3.06 6.85
C LEU A 39 -6.40 -2.57 7.62
N LYS A 40 -5.72 -3.49 8.32
CA LYS A 40 -4.46 -3.20 9.02
C LYS A 40 -3.35 -4.12 8.55
N ALA A 41 -2.17 -3.56 8.35
CA ALA A 41 -0.92 -4.32 8.24
C ALA A 41 -0.04 -4.00 9.45
N ILE A 42 0.31 -5.03 10.23
CA ILE A 42 0.99 -4.88 11.51
C ILE A 42 2.39 -5.50 11.40
N TYR A 43 3.39 -4.64 11.38
CA TYR A 43 4.80 -4.98 11.54
C TYR A 43 5.21 -4.77 13.02
N PRO A 44 6.39 -5.27 13.46
CA PRO A 44 6.81 -5.22 14.87
C PRO A 44 6.71 -3.83 15.52
N ASP A 45 7.22 -2.78 14.86
CA ASP A 45 7.19 -1.40 15.38
C ASP A 45 6.38 -0.44 14.49
N LEU A 46 5.49 -0.96 13.65
CA LEU A 46 4.69 -0.16 12.71
C LEU A 46 3.32 -0.79 12.47
N VAL A 47 2.27 -0.07 12.85
CA VAL A 47 0.89 -0.39 12.47
C VAL A 47 0.48 0.54 11.33
N VAL A 48 0.15 -0.04 10.19
CA VAL A 48 -0.45 0.68 9.06
C VAL A 48 -1.96 0.41 9.11
N ASP A 49 -2.73 1.35 9.63
CA ASP A 49 -4.20 1.28 9.73
C ASP A 49 -4.91 2.40 8.95
N LYS A 50 -4.11 3.23 8.29
CA LYS A 50 -4.48 4.28 7.34
C LYS A 50 -3.36 4.45 6.33
N CYS A 51 -3.66 5.13 5.23
CA CYS A 51 -2.65 5.45 4.24
C CYS A 51 -1.60 6.36 4.89
N MET A 52 -0.33 5.99 4.76
CA MET A 52 0.77 6.74 5.36
C MET A 52 2.07 6.62 4.58
N ILE A 53 2.98 7.57 4.78
CA ILE A 53 4.39 7.42 4.43
C ILE A 53 5.11 6.79 5.61
N VAL A 54 5.91 5.76 5.34
CA VAL A 54 6.72 5.07 6.33
C VAL A 54 7.79 6.04 6.86
N PRO A 55 7.85 6.30 8.18
CA PRO A 55 8.86 7.16 8.78
C PRO A 55 10.27 6.69 8.47
N GLN A 56 11.18 7.64 8.19
CA GLN A 56 12.56 7.35 7.81
C GLN A 56 13.26 6.34 8.75
N ARG A 57 13.06 6.51 10.07
CA ARG A 57 13.66 5.68 11.13
C ARG A 57 13.34 4.17 11.05
N ILE A 58 12.32 3.76 10.30
CA ILE A 58 11.95 2.34 10.14
C ILE A 58 12.06 1.82 8.70
N ARG A 59 12.44 2.68 7.73
CA ARG A 59 12.58 2.27 6.32
C ARG A 59 13.61 1.16 6.13
N GLU A 60 14.70 1.18 6.89
CA GLU A 60 15.69 0.10 6.82
C GLU A 60 15.12 -1.23 7.35
N LYS A 61 14.43 -1.19 8.50
CA LYS A 61 13.84 -2.38 9.12
C LYS A 61 12.82 -3.06 8.21
N ILE A 62 11.90 -2.30 7.61
CA ILE A 62 10.89 -2.86 6.69
C ILE A 62 11.54 -3.43 5.41
N SER A 63 12.64 -2.84 4.95
CA SER A 63 13.33 -3.30 3.73
C SER A 63 14.30 -4.47 3.95
N LYS A 64 14.86 -4.64 5.14
CA LYS A 64 15.94 -5.61 5.38
C LYS A 64 15.65 -6.65 6.46
N GLU A 65 14.83 -6.33 7.45
CA GLU A 65 14.73 -7.14 8.68
C GLU A 65 13.35 -7.79 8.85
N TRP A 66 12.27 -7.02 8.69
CA TRP A 66 10.92 -7.49 9.01
C TRP A 66 10.33 -8.37 7.92
N GLY A 67 9.80 -9.52 8.34
CA GLY A 67 9.09 -10.45 7.46
C GLY A 67 7.69 -9.97 7.08
N PRO A 68 6.83 -10.87 6.58
CA PRO A 68 5.45 -10.53 6.28
C PRO A 68 4.74 -9.93 7.51
N PRO A 69 3.96 -8.86 7.35
CA PRO A 69 3.16 -8.33 8.44
C PRO A 69 2.00 -9.26 8.77
N GLN A 70 1.47 -9.17 9.98
CA GLN A 70 0.11 -9.62 10.21
C GLN A 70 -0.85 -8.74 9.41
N VAL A 71 -1.90 -9.32 8.84
CA VAL A 71 -2.92 -8.57 8.11
C VAL A 71 -4.25 -8.82 8.74
N GLN A 72 -4.89 -7.76 9.23
CA GLN A 72 -6.13 -7.84 10.00
C GLN A 72 -7.26 -7.10 9.30
N LEU A 73 -8.37 -7.79 9.06
CA LEU A 73 -9.63 -7.17 8.62
C LEU A 73 -10.74 -7.51 9.62
N PRO A 74 -11.03 -6.62 10.59
CA PRO A 74 -12.04 -6.88 11.62
C PRO A 74 -13.46 -7.10 11.09
N SER A 75 -13.77 -6.64 9.88
CA SER A 75 -15.07 -6.78 9.24
C SER A 75 -15.19 -7.98 8.31
N ALA A 76 -14.20 -8.88 8.29
CA ALA A 76 -14.28 -10.11 7.48
C ALA A 76 -15.40 -11.02 8.00
N ASP A 77 -16.12 -11.67 7.09
CA ASP A 77 -17.10 -12.71 7.39
C ASP A 77 -16.37 -14.02 7.69
N GLU A 78 -16.63 -14.61 8.86
CA GLU A 78 -15.93 -15.79 9.36
C GLU A 78 -16.11 -17.03 8.48
N GLU A 79 -17.24 -17.12 7.78
CA GLU A 79 -17.60 -18.27 6.92
C GLU A 79 -17.02 -18.13 5.50
N LYS A 80 -16.45 -16.96 5.17
CA LYS A 80 -15.91 -16.67 3.84
C LYS A 80 -14.40 -16.86 3.78
N LYS A 81 -13.91 -16.96 2.56
CA LYS A 81 -12.49 -16.98 2.24
C LYS A 81 -12.08 -15.70 1.53
N TYR A 82 -10.83 -15.32 1.72
CA TYR A 82 -10.26 -14.09 1.21
C TYR A 82 -8.93 -14.31 0.50
N THR A 83 -8.69 -13.46 -0.48
CA THR A 83 -7.44 -13.34 -1.21
C THR A 83 -6.77 -12.01 -0.86
N LEU A 84 -5.47 -12.05 -0.55
CA LEU A 84 -4.64 -10.87 -0.34
C LEU A 84 -3.67 -10.68 -1.50
N LEU A 85 -3.69 -9.49 -2.10
CA LEU A 85 -2.67 -9.02 -3.02
C LEU A 85 -1.84 -7.93 -2.33
N MET A 86 -0.51 -8.05 -2.35
CA MET A 86 0.41 -6.95 -2.09
C MET A 86 1.17 -6.62 -3.37
N VAL A 87 1.03 -5.40 -3.90
CA VAL A 87 1.63 -4.99 -5.17
C VAL A 87 2.31 -3.62 -5.10
N ASP A 88 3.28 -3.40 -5.98
CA ASP A 88 3.95 -2.13 -6.21
C ASP A 88 3.65 -1.63 -7.65
N PRO A 89 2.78 -0.62 -7.84
CA PRO A 89 2.51 0.02 -9.14
C PRO A 89 3.66 0.88 -9.66
N ASP A 90 4.68 1.12 -8.85
CA ASP A 90 5.72 2.11 -9.11
C ASP A 90 7.03 1.44 -9.51
N ALA A 91 7.10 0.10 -9.65
CA ALA A 91 8.36 -0.55 -9.99
C ALA A 91 8.84 -0.25 -11.44
N PRO A 92 10.12 0.10 -11.68
CA PRO A 92 11.18 0.36 -10.72
C PRO A 92 11.22 1.80 -10.19
N SER A 93 10.47 2.73 -10.78
CA SER A 93 10.23 4.07 -10.21
C SER A 93 8.84 4.58 -10.60
N ARG A 94 8.18 5.37 -9.73
CA ARG A 94 6.86 5.96 -10.01
C ARG A 94 6.86 6.80 -11.29
N GLN A 95 7.98 7.44 -11.62
CA GLN A 95 8.15 8.25 -12.83
C GLN A 95 8.27 7.41 -14.11
N LYS A 96 8.83 6.20 -14.01
CA LYS A 96 9.02 5.28 -15.14
C LYS A 96 8.74 3.84 -14.70
N PRO A 97 7.46 3.46 -14.51
CA PRO A 97 7.06 2.21 -13.88
C PRO A 97 7.06 1.03 -14.87
N SER A 98 8.20 0.77 -15.52
CA SER A 98 8.33 -0.23 -16.60
C SER A 98 8.20 -1.69 -16.16
N ARG A 99 8.02 -1.94 -14.86
CA ARG A 99 7.83 -3.28 -14.27
C ARG A 99 6.55 -3.37 -13.44
N ALA A 100 5.69 -2.36 -13.51
CA ALA A 100 4.42 -2.35 -12.80
C ALA A 100 3.42 -3.35 -13.41
N TYR A 101 2.53 -3.95 -12.61
CA TYR A 101 2.63 -4.04 -11.16
C TYR A 101 3.69 -5.08 -10.77
N TRP A 102 4.42 -4.83 -9.68
CA TRP A 102 5.30 -5.84 -9.10
C TRP A 102 4.58 -6.57 -7.96
N ARG A 103 4.47 -7.88 -8.06
CA ARG A 103 3.80 -8.73 -7.06
C ARG A 103 4.71 -9.04 -5.87
N HIS A 104 4.42 -8.40 -4.73
CA HIS A 104 5.16 -8.57 -3.48
C HIS A 104 4.66 -9.76 -2.65
N TRP A 105 3.35 -9.98 -2.62
CA TRP A 105 2.75 -11.06 -1.85
C TRP A 105 1.41 -11.45 -2.47
N LEU A 106 1.12 -12.75 -2.54
CA LEU A 106 -0.18 -13.25 -2.98
C LEU A 106 -0.56 -14.45 -2.14
N LEU A 107 -1.60 -14.28 -1.34
CA LEU A 107 -2.21 -15.32 -0.52
C LEU A 107 -3.64 -15.57 -0.98
N VAL A 108 -4.05 -16.83 -0.99
CA VAL A 108 -5.42 -17.25 -1.27
C VAL A 108 -5.87 -18.22 -0.18
N ASP A 109 -7.18 -18.46 -0.11
CA ASP A 109 -7.83 -19.30 0.88
C ASP A 109 -7.60 -18.85 2.33
N ILE A 110 -7.43 -17.54 2.57
CA ILE A 110 -7.40 -17.00 3.93
C ILE A 110 -8.79 -17.12 4.52
N LYS A 111 -8.97 -17.85 5.62
CA LYS A 111 -10.26 -17.92 6.32
C LYS A 111 -10.59 -16.57 6.95
N GLY A 112 -11.84 -16.11 6.84
CA GLY A 112 -12.27 -14.84 7.42
C GLY A 112 -12.04 -14.76 8.92
N GLU A 113 -12.32 -15.84 9.66
CA GLU A 113 -12.05 -15.93 11.10
C GLU A 113 -10.56 -15.70 11.46
N ALA A 114 -9.63 -16.21 10.65
CA ALA A 114 -8.20 -16.00 10.83
C ALA A 114 -7.81 -14.56 10.47
N LEU A 115 -8.35 -14.04 9.36
CA LEU A 115 -8.13 -12.68 8.89
C LEU A 115 -8.62 -11.63 9.91
N GLN A 116 -9.72 -11.87 10.63
CA GLN A 116 -10.18 -11.00 11.72
C GLN A 116 -9.16 -10.91 12.86
N ARG A 117 -8.40 -11.98 13.10
CA ARG A 117 -7.40 -12.09 14.19
C ARG A 117 -6.00 -11.63 13.76
N GLY A 118 -5.81 -11.24 12.51
CA GLY A 118 -4.49 -10.87 11.99
C GLY A 118 -3.66 -12.05 11.51
N ASP A 119 -4.24 -13.25 11.49
CA ASP A 119 -3.59 -14.47 11.03
C ASP A 119 -3.93 -14.71 9.55
N VAL A 120 -2.89 -14.78 8.72
CA VAL A 120 -3.00 -15.04 7.29
C VAL A 120 -2.45 -16.41 6.91
N SER A 121 -2.62 -17.40 7.80
CA SER A 121 -2.41 -18.81 7.49
C SER A 121 -3.29 -19.22 6.30
N ALA A 122 -2.67 -19.36 5.13
CA ALA A 122 -3.34 -19.51 3.83
C ALA A 122 -2.48 -20.28 2.84
N VAL A 123 -3.00 -20.47 1.62
CA VAL A 123 -2.21 -20.94 0.47
C VAL A 123 -1.41 -19.78 -0.10
N GLU A 124 -0.09 -19.89 -0.06
CA GLU A 124 0.81 -18.86 -0.59
C GLU A 124 1.16 -19.14 -2.05
N LEU A 125 0.64 -18.31 -2.97
CA LEU A 125 0.95 -18.39 -4.40
C LEU A 125 2.19 -17.55 -4.76
N SER A 126 2.51 -16.53 -3.98
CA SER A 126 3.77 -15.80 -4.12
C SER A 126 4.25 -15.35 -2.76
N ALA A 127 5.39 -15.88 -2.33
CA ALA A 127 6.02 -15.55 -1.07
C ALA A 127 6.23 -14.04 -0.89
N TYR A 128 6.06 -13.57 0.34
CA TYR A 128 6.28 -12.18 0.71
C TYR A 128 7.72 -11.75 0.34
N THR A 129 7.82 -10.69 -0.45
CA THR A 129 9.10 -9.99 -0.69
C THR A 129 9.01 -8.59 -0.09
N ARG A 130 10.01 -8.25 0.74
CA ARG A 130 10.11 -6.95 1.42
C ARG A 130 10.06 -5.78 0.42
N PRO A 131 9.59 -4.59 0.85
CA PRO A 131 9.79 -3.34 0.12
C PRO A 131 11.28 -3.07 -0.13
N THR A 132 11.70 -3.01 -1.39
CA THR A 132 13.08 -2.68 -1.77
C THR A 132 13.10 -1.63 -2.89
N PRO A 133 12.55 -0.43 -2.66
CA PRO A 133 12.60 0.64 -3.66
C PRO A 133 14.07 0.96 -3.99
N PRO A 134 14.45 1.02 -5.27
CA PRO A 134 15.82 1.37 -5.65
C PRO A 134 16.22 2.76 -5.13
N GLN A 135 17.51 2.98 -4.93
CA GLN A 135 17.99 4.28 -4.45
C GLN A 135 17.73 5.39 -5.49
N GLY A 136 17.22 6.53 -5.05
CA GLY A 136 16.96 7.69 -5.91
C GLY A 136 15.70 7.58 -6.77
N THR A 137 14.83 6.57 -6.56
CA THR A 137 13.55 6.45 -7.30
C THR A 137 12.36 7.09 -6.59
N GLY A 138 12.60 7.62 -5.38
CA GLY A 138 11.59 8.28 -4.55
C GLY A 138 10.63 7.30 -3.88
N LEU A 139 9.48 7.80 -3.45
CA LEU A 139 8.45 6.99 -2.80
C LEU A 139 7.77 6.02 -3.77
N HIS A 140 7.73 4.75 -3.38
CA HIS A 140 6.94 3.69 -3.99
C HIS A 140 5.73 3.37 -3.11
N ARG A 141 4.60 3.09 -3.76
CA ARG A 141 3.36 2.64 -3.12
C ARG A 141 3.39 1.12 -2.95
N TYR A 142 3.08 0.66 -1.76
CA TYR A 142 2.87 -0.77 -1.46
C TYR A 142 1.42 -0.96 -1.09
N GLN A 143 0.66 -1.52 -2.03
CA GLN A 143 -0.79 -1.63 -1.97
C GLN A 143 -1.20 -3.01 -1.53
N PHE A 144 -1.97 -3.09 -0.45
CA PHE A 144 -2.66 -4.27 0.03
C PHE A 144 -4.11 -4.20 -0.43
N LEU A 145 -4.59 -5.26 -1.07
CA LEU A 145 -5.96 -5.40 -1.54
C LEU A 145 -6.51 -6.73 -1.04
N ILE A 146 -7.67 -6.67 -0.38
CA ILE A 146 -8.39 -7.87 0.07
C ILE A 146 -9.62 -8.06 -0.80
N PHE A 147 -9.77 -9.27 -1.34
CA PHE A 147 -10.93 -9.70 -2.11
C PHE A 147 -11.62 -10.85 -1.40
N GLU A 148 -12.95 -10.85 -1.36
CA GLU A 148 -13.72 -12.05 -1.03
C GLU A 148 -13.62 -13.04 -2.20
N GLN A 149 -13.35 -14.31 -1.90
CA GLN A 149 -13.25 -15.36 -2.91
C GLN A 149 -14.62 -15.93 -3.25
N PRO A 150 -14.92 -16.14 -4.54
CA PRO A 150 -16.04 -16.97 -4.95
C PRO A 150 -15.93 -18.39 -4.38
N GLU A 151 -17.06 -18.95 -3.97
CA GLU A 151 -17.12 -20.32 -3.45
C GLU A 151 -16.75 -21.34 -4.54
N GLY A 152 -15.97 -22.36 -4.16
CA GLY A 152 -15.57 -23.44 -5.05
C GLY A 152 -14.47 -23.08 -6.06
N GLN A 153 -13.98 -21.84 -6.10
CA GLN A 153 -12.92 -21.44 -7.01
C GLN A 153 -11.53 -21.78 -6.46
N SER A 154 -10.72 -22.50 -7.23
CA SER A 154 -9.30 -22.71 -6.94
C SER A 154 -8.46 -21.68 -7.70
N LEU A 155 -7.75 -20.84 -6.95
CA LEU A 155 -6.93 -19.77 -7.50
C LEU A 155 -5.50 -20.26 -7.69
N SER A 156 -4.89 -19.90 -8.82
CA SER A 156 -3.51 -20.28 -9.14
C SER A 156 -2.83 -19.24 -10.03
N LEU A 157 -1.50 -19.29 -10.05
CA LEU A 157 -0.68 -18.55 -11.01
C LEU A 157 -0.43 -19.39 -12.25
N SER A 158 -0.48 -18.76 -13.42
CA SER A 158 -0.02 -19.36 -14.66
C SER A 158 1.50 -19.59 -14.63
N PRO A 159 2.05 -20.45 -15.51
CA PRO A 159 3.49 -20.65 -15.61
C PRO A 159 4.28 -19.34 -15.82
N GLN A 160 3.76 -18.41 -16.63
CA GLN A 160 4.41 -17.13 -16.87
C GLN A 160 4.44 -16.25 -15.61
N GLU A 161 3.35 -16.24 -14.85
CA GLU A 161 3.28 -15.51 -13.58
C GLU A 161 4.20 -16.12 -12.52
N ASN A 162 4.48 -17.43 -12.57
CA ASN A 162 5.45 -18.06 -11.69
C ASN A 162 6.90 -17.69 -12.05
N ILE A 163 7.19 -17.40 -13.32
CA ILE A 163 8.52 -16.99 -13.77
C ILE A 163 8.84 -15.54 -13.37
N SER A 164 7.87 -14.62 -13.47
CA SER A 164 8.08 -13.19 -13.18
C SER A 164 7.04 -12.62 -12.23
N ARG A 165 7.53 -11.82 -11.26
CA ARG A 165 6.71 -11.00 -10.38
C ARG A 165 6.36 -9.63 -10.95
N GLY A 166 7.20 -9.09 -11.84
CA GLY A 166 6.99 -7.80 -12.47
C GLY A 166 6.22 -7.91 -13.78
N ASN A 167 5.68 -6.79 -14.26
CA ASN A 167 4.71 -6.73 -15.36
C ASN A 167 3.49 -7.62 -15.10
N TRP A 168 3.14 -7.79 -13.82
CA TRP A 168 1.98 -8.56 -13.45
C TRP A 168 0.72 -7.71 -13.64
N ASP A 169 -0.32 -8.33 -14.19
CA ASP A 169 -1.62 -7.70 -14.37
C ASP A 169 -2.56 -8.19 -13.26
N PRO A 170 -2.70 -7.43 -12.15
CA PRO A 170 -3.58 -7.81 -11.06
C PRO A 170 -5.06 -7.80 -11.50
N GLN A 171 -5.43 -6.97 -12.46
CA GLN A 171 -6.81 -6.91 -12.95
C GLN A 171 -7.14 -8.17 -13.74
N ALA A 172 -6.26 -8.61 -14.64
CA ALA A 172 -6.46 -9.88 -15.35
C ALA A 172 -6.53 -11.08 -14.39
N PHE A 173 -5.76 -11.09 -13.30
CA PHE A 173 -5.87 -12.12 -12.26
C PHE A 173 -7.24 -12.10 -11.58
N VAL A 174 -7.70 -10.92 -11.17
CA VAL A 174 -9.01 -10.70 -10.52
C VAL A 174 -10.15 -11.15 -11.44
N GLU A 175 -10.14 -10.72 -12.70
CA GLU A 175 -11.15 -11.10 -13.70
C GLU A 175 -11.14 -12.60 -13.99
N ARG A 176 -9.96 -13.22 -14.15
CA ARG A 176 -9.81 -14.65 -14.44
C ARG A 176 -10.48 -15.54 -13.39
N PHE A 177 -10.49 -15.10 -12.13
CA PHE A 177 -11.03 -15.88 -11.02
C PHE A 177 -12.36 -15.34 -10.49
N GLY A 178 -12.97 -14.35 -11.15
CA GLY A 178 -14.24 -13.78 -10.72
C GLY A 178 -14.15 -13.09 -9.36
N LEU A 179 -12.97 -12.63 -8.96
CA LEU A 179 -12.83 -11.76 -7.81
C LEU A 179 -13.55 -10.45 -8.13
N ALA A 180 -14.50 -10.05 -7.30
CA ALA A 180 -15.24 -8.80 -7.49
C ALA A 180 -14.33 -7.58 -7.18
N ARG A 181 -14.93 -6.47 -6.74
CA ARG A 181 -14.15 -5.35 -6.22
C ARG A 181 -13.46 -5.71 -4.89
N PRO A 182 -12.33 -5.08 -4.54
CA PRO A 182 -11.73 -5.27 -3.22
C PRO A 182 -12.72 -4.83 -2.13
N VAL A 183 -12.82 -5.64 -1.07
CA VAL A 183 -13.63 -5.35 0.11
C VAL A 183 -12.90 -4.42 1.09
N ALA A 184 -11.58 -4.42 1.04
CA ALA A 184 -10.73 -3.49 1.78
C ALA A 184 -9.41 -3.24 1.04
N SER A 185 -8.83 -2.07 1.29
CA SER A 185 -7.57 -1.63 0.68
C SER A 185 -6.75 -0.84 1.68
N LEU A 186 -5.43 -1.00 1.63
CA LEU A 186 -4.48 -0.28 2.47
C LEU A 186 -3.22 0.01 1.66
N GLN A 187 -2.59 1.15 1.89
CA GLN A 187 -1.35 1.51 1.22
C GLN A 187 -0.40 2.15 2.22
N PHE A 188 0.88 1.82 2.12
CA PHE A 188 1.92 2.69 2.65
C PHE A 188 2.89 3.07 1.53
N LEU A 189 3.56 4.21 1.69
CA LEU A 189 4.63 4.63 0.81
C LEU A 189 5.97 4.52 1.53
N THR A 190 6.99 4.02 0.85
CA THR A 190 8.37 4.08 1.34
C THR A 190 9.33 4.29 0.17
N GLN A 191 10.49 4.85 0.46
CA GLN A 191 11.61 4.96 -0.46
C GLN A 191 12.82 4.24 0.13
N ASN A 192 13.96 4.30 -0.57
CA ASN A 192 15.17 3.67 -0.08
C ASN A 192 15.57 4.26 1.27
N HIS A 193 15.99 3.44 2.22
CA HIS A 193 16.41 3.89 3.56
C HIS A 193 17.64 4.82 3.54
N LYS A 194 18.37 4.89 2.42
CA LYS A 194 19.51 5.80 2.23
C LYS A 194 19.16 7.14 1.59
N ASP A 195 17.89 7.33 1.19
CA ASP A 195 17.35 8.58 0.65
C ASP A 195 16.66 9.37 1.77
#